data_AF-A0A5J4NWT2-F1
#
_entry.id   AF-A0A5J4NWT2-F1
#
_cell.length_a   1.000
_cell.length_b   1.000
_cell.length_c   1.000
_cell.angle_alpha   90.00
_cell.angle_beta   90.00
_cell.angle_gamma   90.00
#
_symmetry.space_group_name_H-M   'P 1'
#
loop_
_entity.id
_entity.type
_entity.pdbx_description
1 polymer ?
#
loop_
_entity_poly.entity_id
_entity_poly.type
_entity_poly.pdbx_seq_one_letter_code
_entity_poly.pdbx_strand_id
1 'polypeptide(L)'
;METIDWTCRWNQNVHNGGGCLLNKLNENAFSALVGNVTDAVINVSAYSNSTQREATKPGAHISGLNTLRIINEPTVAALAYYGDESISDNRKGWVYDPSGDTFALSALAICVGEFVVKSTNEDVHLGDQDFDHST
;
A
#
# COMPACT_ATOMS: atom_id res chain seq x y z
N MET A 1 -12.08 5.08 -8.44
CA MET A 1 -11.33 4.48 -7.32
C MET A 1 -9.90 4.93 -7.54
N GLU A 2 -9.49 6.00 -6.85
CA GLU A 2 -8.14 6.55 -7.01
C GLU A 2 -7.18 5.70 -6.17
N THR A 3 -6.24 5.03 -6.85
CA THR A 3 -5.10 4.37 -6.22
C THR A 3 -4.00 5.42 -6.03
N ILE A 4 -3.68 5.72 -4.77
CA ILE A 4 -2.54 6.56 -4.40
C ILE A 4 -1.38 5.61 -4.10
N ASP A 5 -0.34 5.68 -4.94
CA ASP A 5 0.94 5.00 -4.79
C ASP A 5 1.82 5.75 -3.76
N TRP A 6 2.45 4.99 -2.85
CA TRP A 6 3.10 5.48 -1.62
C TRP A 6 4.63 5.42 -1.65
N THR A 7 5.26 5.30 -2.82
CA THR A 7 6.74 5.29 -2.96
C THR A 7 7.37 6.69 -2.83
N CYS A 8 7.16 7.37 -1.70
CA CYS A 8 7.93 8.57 -1.38
C CYS A 8 9.35 8.16 -0.95
N ARG A 9 10.33 8.37 -1.84
CA ARG A 9 11.77 8.11 -1.60
C ARG A 9 12.23 8.77 -0.30
N TRP A 10 12.49 7.94 0.70
CA TRP A 10 13.12 8.33 1.96
C TRP A 10 14.59 8.75 1.73
N ASN A 11 14.83 10.04 1.49
CA ASN A 11 16.14 10.65 1.66
C ASN A 11 16.25 11.21 3.09
N GLN A 12 17.42 11.07 3.73
CA GLN A 12 17.67 11.11 5.18
C GLN A 12 17.44 12.45 5.91
N ASN A 13 16.57 13.34 5.41
CA ASN A 13 16.29 14.66 5.98
C ASN A 13 14.82 14.90 6.38
N VAL A 14 13.94 13.89 6.32
CA VAL A 14 12.50 14.06 6.59
C VAL A 14 12.07 13.49 7.94
N HIS A 15 12.23 14.29 8.99
CA HIS A 15 11.41 14.13 10.20
C HIS A 15 9.96 14.63 10.01
N ASN A 16 9.62 15.27 8.88
CA ASN A 16 8.34 15.99 8.68
C ASN A 16 7.55 15.63 7.40
N GLY A 17 7.98 14.65 6.59
CA GLY A 17 7.37 14.39 5.27
C GLY A 17 6.08 13.55 5.30
N GLY A 18 6.10 12.39 5.94
CA GLY A 18 4.97 11.44 5.91
C GLY A 18 3.72 11.90 6.67
N GLY A 19 3.89 12.63 7.78
CA GLY A 19 2.76 13.09 8.61
C GLY A 19 1.89 14.17 7.95
N CYS A 20 2.46 14.98 7.04
CA CYS A 20 1.72 16.03 6.35
C CYS A 20 0.69 15.46 5.35
N LEU A 21 1.03 14.37 4.66
CA LEU A 21 0.12 13.73 3.71
C LEU A 21 -0.97 12.93 4.42
N LEU A 22 -0.61 12.14 5.45
CA LEU A 22 -1.58 11.38 6.24
C LEU A 22 -2.59 12.29 6.95
N ASN A 23 -2.15 13.46 7.42
CA ASN A 23 -3.07 14.49 7.94
C ASN A 23 -4.07 14.94 6.89
N LYS A 24 -3.61 15.26 5.67
CA LYS A 24 -4.49 15.71 4.59
C LYS A 24 -5.48 14.64 4.15
N LEU A 25 -5.05 13.37 4.11
CA LEU A 25 -5.95 12.25 3.83
C LEU A 25 -6.98 12.06 4.94
N ASN A 26 -6.57 12.24 6.20
CA ASN A 26 -7.49 12.19 7.34
C ASN A 26 -8.53 13.32 7.23
N GLU A 27 -8.11 14.56 6.98
CA GLU A 27 -8.98 15.71 6.70
C GLU A 27 -9.99 15.44 5.58
N ASN A 28 -9.53 14.88 4.46
CA ASN A 28 -10.40 14.51 3.36
C ASN A 28 -11.40 13.41 3.77
N ALA A 29 -10.96 12.39 4.51
CA ALA A 29 -11.83 11.33 5.00
C ALA A 29 -12.89 11.86 5.97
N PHE A 30 -12.53 12.77 6.88
CA PHE A 30 -13.49 13.47 7.75
C PHE A 30 -14.51 14.30 6.96
N SER A 31 -14.09 14.91 5.85
CA SER A 31 -15.00 15.68 5.00
C SER A 31 -16.01 14.79 4.25
N ALA A 32 -15.59 13.56 3.92
CA ALA A 32 -16.39 12.60 3.17
C ALA A 32 -17.27 11.69 4.05
N LEU A 33 -16.84 11.42 5.29
CA LEU A 33 -17.54 10.55 6.24
C LEU A 33 -18.11 11.38 7.39
N VAL A 34 -19.36 11.12 7.78
CA VAL A 34 -19.96 11.76 8.97
C VAL A 34 -19.41 11.09 10.23
N GLY A 35 -18.20 11.47 10.66
CA GLY A 35 -17.60 10.94 11.89
C GLY A 35 -16.08 11.07 11.95
N ASN A 36 -15.53 10.89 13.15
CA ASN A 36 -14.10 11.00 13.37
C ASN A 36 -13.39 9.68 12.96
N VAL A 37 -12.50 9.69 11.96
CA VAL A 37 -11.59 8.58 11.64
C VAL A 37 -10.43 8.55 12.64
N THR A 38 -10.36 7.49 13.44
CA THR A 38 -9.34 7.30 14.48
C THR A 38 -8.40 6.14 14.20
N ASP A 39 -8.80 5.22 13.34
CA ASP A 39 -8.11 3.95 13.12
C ASP A 39 -7.88 3.73 11.63
N ALA A 40 -6.71 3.20 11.28
CA ALA A 40 -6.30 2.98 9.91
C ALA A 40 -5.57 1.64 9.73
N VAL A 41 -5.80 1.01 8.58
CA VAL A 41 -4.96 -0.07 8.05
C VAL A 41 -4.13 0.53 6.93
N ILE A 42 -2.81 0.34 6.98
CA ILE A 42 -1.88 0.99 6.05
C ILE A 42 -1.20 -0.09 5.22
N ASN A 43 -1.21 0.07 3.90
CA ASN A 43 -0.47 -0.80 2.99
C ASN A 43 0.96 -0.28 2.76
N VAL A 44 1.87 -1.20 2.44
CA VAL A 44 3.25 -0.91 2.06
C VAL A 44 3.72 -1.88 0.98
N SER A 45 4.77 -1.52 0.24
CA SER A 45 5.42 -2.43 -0.70
C SER A 45 5.83 -3.74 -0.03
N ALA A 46 5.66 -4.85 -0.76
CA ALA A 46 6.06 -6.18 -0.34
C ALA A 46 7.56 -6.29 -0.03
N TYR A 47 8.39 -5.41 -0.59
CA TYR A 47 9.84 -5.35 -0.34
C TYR A 47 10.23 -4.62 0.95
N SER A 48 9.27 -3.93 1.58
CA SER A 48 9.53 -3.16 2.78
C SER A 48 10.02 -4.06 3.91
N ASN A 49 11.23 -3.79 4.41
CA ASN A 49 11.79 -4.50 5.55
C ASN A 49 11.09 -4.07 6.86
N SER A 50 11.40 -4.75 7.96
CA SER A 50 10.81 -4.45 9.27
C SER A 50 11.02 -2.99 9.69
N THR A 51 12.19 -2.43 9.44
CA THR A 51 12.50 -1.03 9.80
C THR A 51 11.64 -0.04 9.04
N GLN A 52 11.47 -0.22 7.73
CA GLN A 52 10.62 0.63 6.89
C GLN A 52 9.15 0.55 7.31
N ARG A 53 8.66 -0.66 7.65
CA ARG A 53 7.30 -0.85 8.17
C ARG A 53 7.08 -0.15 9.49
N GLU A 54 8.02 -0.28 10.42
CA GLU A 54 7.91 0.39 11.71
C GLU A 54 8.01 1.91 11.58
N ALA A 55 8.73 2.43 10.58
CA ALA A 55 8.82 3.86 10.31
C ALA A 55 7.48 4.49 9.84
N THR A 56 6.54 3.69 9.33
CA THR A 56 5.22 4.16 8.93
C THR A 56 4.32 4.48 10.13
N LYS A 57 4.46 3.77 11.24
CA LYS A 57 3.57 3.93 12.43
C LYS A 57 3.71 5.30 13.10
N PRO A 58 4.92 5.85 13.34
CA PRO A 58 5.07 7.22 13.86
C PRO A 58 4.39 8.27 12.98
N GLY A 59 4.48 8.13 11.65
CA GLY A 59 3.82 9.04 10.71
C GLY A 59 2.30 9.05 10.88
N ALA A 60 1.69 7.86 10.98
CA ALA A 60 0.26 7.73 11.25
C ALA A 60 -0.14 8.30 12.62
N HIS A 61 0.65 8.05 13.65
CA HIS A 61 0.38 8.55 14.99
C HIS A 61 0.40 10.09 15.06
N ILE A 62 1.39 10.72 14.41
CA ILE A 62 1.46 12.19 14.27
C ILE A 62 0.20 12.73 13.58
N SER A 63 -0.40 11.94 12.70
CA SER A 63 -1.62 12.31 11.98
C SER A 63 -2.93 11.99 12.71
N GLY A 64 -2.85 11.60 13.99
CA GLY A 64 -4.02 11.26 14.80
C GLY A 64 -4.66 9.92 14.44
N LEU A 65 -3.95 9.06 13.70
CA LEU A 65 -4.43 7.75 13.27
C LEU A 65 -3.76 6.63 14.08
N ASN A 66 -4.56 5.74 14.65
CA ASN A 66 -4.11 4.49 15.24
C ASN A 66 -3.90 3.44 14.14
N THR A 67 -2.68 2.92 14.02
CA THR A 67 -2.37 1.90 13.00
C THR A 67 -2.78 0.52 13.48
N LEU A 68 -3.90 0.00 12.98
CA LEU A 68 -4.42 -1.32 13.35
C LEU A 68 -3.56 -2.46 12.78
N ARG A 69 -3.12 -2.30 11.52
CA ARG A 69 -2.33 -3.30 10.82
C ARG A 69 -1.55 -2.64 9.68
N ILE A 70 -0.35 -3.16 9.43
CA ILE A 70 0.40 -2.90 8.20
C ILE A 70 0.29 -4.14 7.32
N ILE A 71 -0.20 -3.97 6.09
CA ILE A 71 -0.42 -5.05 5.13
C ILE A 71 0.37 -4.82 3.84
N ASN A 72 0.64 -5.88 3.08
CA ASN A 72 1.34 -5.74 1.81
C ASN A 72 0.38 -5.25 0.73
N GLU A 73 0.82 -4.33 -0.12
CA GLU A 73 0.11 -3.90 -1.34
C GLU A 73 -0.48 -5.05 -2.16
N PRO A 74 0.28 -6.07 -2.58
CA PRO A 74 -0.30 -7.17 -3.36
C PRO A 74 -1.36 -7.98 -2.59
N THR A 75 -1.26 -8.03 -1.25
CA THR A 75 -2.29 -8.65 -0.42
C THR A 75 -3.56 -7.80 -0.40
N VAL A 76 -3.45 -6.48 -0.35
CA VAL A 76 -4.59 -5.55 -0.41
C VAL A 76 -5.31 -5.67 -1.74
N ALA A 77 -4.56 -5.67 -2.85
CA ALA A 77 -5.12 -5.83 -4.18
C ALA A 77 -5.88 -7.16 -4.33
N ALA A 78 -5.29 -8.26 -3.83
CA ALA A 78 -5.96 -9.55 -3.84
C ALA A 78 -7.21 -9.58 -2.94
N LEU A 79 -7.15 -8.98 -1.75
CA LEU A 79 -8.30 -8.82 -0.86
C LEU A 79 -9.42 -7.99 -1.49
N ALA A 80 -9.08 -6.91 -2.19
CA ALA A 80 -10.07 -6.05 -2.85
C ALA A 80 -10.77 -6.77 -4.02
N TYR A 81 -10.02 -7.60 -4.77
CA TYR A 81 -10.57 -8.32 -5.92
C TYR A 81 -11.41 -9.53 -5.52
N TYR A 82 -10.90 -10.36 -4.60
CA TYR A 82 -11.57 -11.59 -4.20
C TYR A 82 -12.53 -11.37 -3.02
N GLY A 83 -12.26 -10.45 -2.10
CA GLY A 83 -12.95 -10.42 -0.81
C GLY A 83 -12.60 -11.62 0.08
N ASP A 84 -12.95 -11.56 1.36
CA ASP A 84 -12.58 -12.57 2.37
C ASP A 84 -13.34 -13.91 2.18
N GLU A 85 -14.60 -13.84 1.73
CA GLU A 85 -15.52 -14.98 1.72
C GLU A 85 -15.63 -15.74 0.37
N SER A 86 -15.04 -15.22 -0.72
CA SER A 86 -15.28 -15.78 -2.06
C SER A 86 -14.33 -16.93 -2.47
N ILE A 87 -13.37 -17.26 -1.62
CA ILE A 87 -12.31 -18.23 -1.95
C ILE A 87 -12.70 -19.61 -1.41
N SER A 88 -13.30 -20.44 -2.26
CA SER A 88 -13.59 -21.85 -1.97
C SER A 88 -12.42 -22.79 -2.26
N ASP A 89 -11.49 -22.37 -3.12
CA ASP A 89 -10.44 -23.21 -3.68
C ASP A 89 -9.10 -22.48 -3.73
N ASN A 90 -8.01 -23.23 -3.66
CA ASN A 90 -6.66 -22.69 -3.80
C ASN A 90 -6.42 -22.16 -5.21
N ARG A 91 -5.96 -20.92 -5.32
CA ARG A 91 -5.65 -20.25 -6.58
C ARG A 91 -4.23 -19.70 -6.59
N LYS A 92 -3.72 -19.47 -7.79
CA LYS A 92 -2.50 -18.72 -8.02
C LYS A 92 -2.87 -17.48 -8.81
N GLY A 93 -2.27 -16.35 -8.46
CA GLY A 93 -2.49 -15.10 -9.13
C GLY A 93 -1.22 -14.28 -9.19
N TRP A 94 -1.25 -13.25 -10.02
CA TRP A 94 -0.22 -12.22 -10.04
C TRP A 94 -0.88 -10.87 -9.81
N VAL A 95 -0.22 -10.01 -9.05
CA VAL A 95 -0.55 -8.59 -8.93
C VAL A 95 0.52 -7.82 -9.70
N TYR A 96 0.07 -7.07 -10.69
CA TYR A 96 0.86 -6.16 -11.51
C TYR A 96 0.55 -4.75 -11.00
N ASP A 97 1.56 -4.07 -10.45
CA ASP A 97 1.42 -2.78 -9.78
C ASP A 97 2.40 -1.77 -10.40
N PRO A 98 2.01 -1.11 -11.50
CA PRO A 98 2.73 0.00 -12.07
C PRO A 98 2.42 1.25 -11.26
N SER A 99 3.47 1.83 -10.74
CA SER A 99 3.52 2.94 -9.83
C SER A 99 4.39 4.03 -10.48
N GLY A 100 4.22 5.30 -10.11
CA GLY A 100 4.76 6.49 -10.80
C GLY A 100 6.10 6.28 -11.52
N ASP A 101 7.08 5.89 -10.71
CA ASP A 101 8.47 5.64 -11.10
C ASP A 101 8.93 4.22 -10.72
N THR A 102 8.00 3.31 -10.40
CA THR A 102 8.31 1.95 -9.96
C THR A 102 7.34 0.92 -10.52
N PHE A 103 7.88 -0.24 -10.89
CA PHE A 103 7.10 -1.32 -11.45
C PHE A 103 7.27 -2.58 -10.60
N ALA A 104 6.19 -3.08 -10.00
CA ALA A 104 6.21 -4.29 -9.18
C ALA A 104 5.33 -5.40 -9.75
N LEU A 105 5.83 -6.64 -9.65
CA LEU A 105 5.09 -7.86 -9.95
C LEU A 105 5.20 -8.84 -8.77
N SER A 106 4.07 -9.17 -8.16
CA SER A 106 3.97 -10.17 -7.10
C SER A 106 3.24 -11.42 -7.56
N ALA A 107 3.81 -12.59 -7.30
CA ALA A 107 3.10 -13.87 -7.40
C ALA A 107 2.46 -14.21 -6.05
N LEU A 108 1.17 -14.54 -6.07
CA LEU A 108 0.41 -14.91 -4.89
C LEU A 108 -0.09 -16.34 -4.98
N ALA A 109 -0.06 -17.04 -3.85
CA ALA A 109 -0.92 -18.17 -3.60
C ALA A 109 -2.08 -17.69 -2.72
N ILE A 110 -3.29 -17.96 -3.17
CA ILE A 110 -4.52 -17.58 -2.52
C ILE A 110 -5.16 -18.87 -2.03
N CYS A 111 -5.20 -19.02 -0.72
CA CYS A 111 -5.81 -20.15 -0.02
C CYS A 111 -7.07 -19.66 0.68
N VAL A 112 -7.92 -20.59 1.12
CA VAL A 112 -9.12 -20.25 1.91
C VAL A 112 -8.71 -19.49 3.17
N GLY A 113 -9.07 -18.20 3.25
CA GLY A 113 -8.74 -17.31 4.38
C GLY A 113 -7.28 -16.84 4.46
N GLU A 114 -6.44 -17.10 3.45
CA GLU A 114 -5.03 -16.69 3.47
C GLU A 114 -4.50 -16.24 2.11
N PHE A 115 -3.84 -15.08 2.09
CA PHE A 115 -3.16 -14.55 0.91
C PHE A 115 -1.65 -14.54 1.15
N VAL A 116 -0.92 -15.43 0.46
CA VAL A 116 0.53 -15.58 0.63
C VAL A 116 1.26 -15.06 -0.60
N VAL A 117 2.05 -14.00 -0.39
CA VAL A 117 3.02 -13.55 -1.40
C VAL A 117 4.14 -14.57 -1.48
N LYS A 118 4.32 -15.19 -2.65
CA LYS A 118 5.35 -16.23 -2.88
C LYS A 118 6.65 -15.64 -3.39
N SER A 119 6.57 -14.62 -4.22
CA SER A 119 7.71 -13.89 -4.75
C SER A 119 7.24 -12.53 -5.22
N THR A 120 8.11 -11.53 -5.11
CA THR A 120 7.93 -10.23 -5.76
C THR A 120 9.19 -9.95 -6.56
N ASN A 121 9.05 -9.21 -7.67
CA ASN A 121 10.12 -8.49 -8.34
C ASN A 121 9.71 -7.02 -8.51
N GLU A 122 10.65 -6.09 -8.37
CA GLU A 122 10.41 -4.64 -8.44
C GLU A 122 11.55 -3.98 -9.25
N ASP A 123 11.17 -3.12 -10.19
CA ASP A 123 12.08 -2.23 -10.92
C ASP A 123 11.80 -0.79 -10.50
N VAL A 124 12.75 -0.18 -9.79
CA VAL A 124 12.65 1.19 -9.24
C VAL A 124 13.05 2.29 -10.24
N HIS A 125 13.25 1.92 -11.51
CA HIS A 125 13.59 2.82 -12.61
C HIS A 125 12.66 2.67 -13.81
N LEU A 126 11.55 1.95 -13.64
CA LEU A 126 10.53 1.77 -14.65
C LEU A 126 9.18 2.01 -14.00
N GLY A 127 8.46 3.05 -14.43
CA GLY A 127 7.13 3.39 -13.90
C GLY A 127 6.15 3.77 -15.01
N ASP A 128 4.93 4.13 -14.62
CA ASP A 128 3.89 4.55 -15.57
C ASP A 128 4.29 5.82 -16.36
N GLN A 129 5.07 6.72 -15.74
CA GLN A 129 5.58 7.94 -16.37
C GLN A 129 6.49 7.67 -17.57
N ASP A 130 7.19 6.53 -17.59
CA ASP A 130 8.03 6.13 -18.73
C ASP A 130 7.16 5.74 -19.94
N PHE A 131 5.96 5.21 -19.70
CA PHE A 131 5.00 4.90 -20.76
C PHE A 131 4.32 6.17 -21.27
N ASP A 132 4.03 7.15 -20.41
CA ASP A 132 3.46 8.44 -20.81
C ASP A 132 4.43 9.26 -21.70
N HIS A 133 5.74 9.18 -21.46
CA HIS A 133 6.75 9.84 -22.30
C HIS A 133 6.95 9.18 -23.68
N SER A 134 6.37 8.01 -23.91
CA SER A 134 6.55 7.25 -25.16
C SER A 134 5.49 7.54 -26.25
N THR A 135 4.56 8.48 -25.99
CA THR A 135 3.52 8.97 -26.92
C THR A 135 3.61 10.46 -27.18
#